data_AF-A0A9Y1Z7V1-F1
#
_entry.id   AF-A0A9Y1Z7V1-F1
#
_cell.length_a   1.000
_cell.length_b   1.000
_cell.length_c   1.000
_cell.angle_alpha   90.00
_cell.angle_beta   90.00
_cell.angle_gamma   90.00
#
_symmetry.space_group_name_H-M   'P 1'
#
loop_
_entity.id
_entity.type
_entity.pdbx_description
1 polymer ?
#
loop_
_entity_poly.entity_id
_entity_poly.type
_entity_poly.pdbx_seq_one_letter_code
_entity_poly.pdbx_strand_id
1 'polypeptide(L)'
;MNVLSALLTALVFAPAYAPDWVTQTPGLWLIFGIIFVPVYIFIGSWFLGKPGNFKTAMLGFVVFIGLIVLLWTGMFLQTMLIRFVFF
;
A
#
# COMPACT_ATOMS: atom_id res chain seq x y z
N MET A 1 -38.29 -4.69 -1.75
CA MET A 1 -37.04 -3.89 -1.75
C MET A 1 -37.40 -2.47 -2.17
N ASN A 2 -37.11 -1.48 -1.32
CA ASN A 2 -37.41 -0.07 -1.63
C ASN A 2 -36.26 0.54 -2.46
N VAL A 3 -36.53 1.65 -3.15
CA VAL A 3 -35.56 2.30 -4.06
C VAL A 3 -34.25 2.62 -3.34
N LEU A 4 -34.31 3.02 -2.06
CA LEU A 4 -33.12 3.28 -1.23
C LEU A 4 -32.25 2.03 -1.03
N SER A 5 -32.85 0.86 -0.80
CA SER A 5 -32.12 -0.42 -0.70
C SER A 5 -31.48 -0.84 -2.03
N ALA A 6 -32.14 -0.55 -3.16
CA ALA A 6 -31.59 -0.81 -4.49
C ALA A 6 -30.42 0.14 -4.81
N LEU A 7 -30.51 1.41 -4.41
CA LEU A 7 -29.44 2.40 -4.55
C LEU A 7 -28.24 2.09 -3.64
N LEU A 8 -28.46 1.65 -2.40
CA LEU A 8 -27.39 1.18 -1.52
C LEU A 8 -26.70 -0.06 -2.09
N THR A 9 -27.47 -0.99 -2.64
CA THR A 9 -26.90 -2.19 -3.30
C THR A 9 -26.12 -1.80 -4.56
N ALA A 10 -26.60 -0.83 -5.35
CA ALA A 10 -25.89 -0.35 -6.53
C ALA A 10 -24.62 0.46 -6.16
N LEU A 11 -24.66 1.28 -5.11
CA LEU A 11 -23.50 2.05 -4.66
C LEU A 11 -22.42 1.16 -4.02
N VAL A 12 -22.84 0.13 -3.29
CA VAL A 12 -21.92 -0.77 -2.56
C VAL A 12 -21.47 -1.94 -3.44
N PHE A 13 -22.26 -2.35 -4.44
CA PHE A 13 -22.00 -3.58 -5.21
C PHE A 13 -22.25 -3.51 -6.73
N ALA A 14 -22.51 -2.37 -7.37
CA ALA A 14 -22.58 -2.34 -8.84
C ALA A 14 -21.16 -2.34 -9.44
N PRO A 15 -20.67 -3.46 -10.01
CA PRO A 15 -19.37 -3.50 -10.68
C PRO A 15 -19.50 -3.01 -12.14
N ALA A 16 -20.69 -2.59 -12.56
CA ALA A 16 -21.07 -2.38 -13.96
C ALA A 16 -20.42 -1.16 -14.63
N TYR A 17 -19.77 -0.29 -13.85
CA TYR A 17 -18.95 0.81 -14.36
C TYR A 17 -17.66 0.97 -13.56
N ALA A 18 -17.17 -0.12 -12.97
CA ALA A 18 -15.80 -0.11 -12.47
C ALA A 18 -14.94 -0.52 -13.68
N PRO A 19 -14.02 0.34 -14.15
CA PRO A 19 -13.15 -0.03 -15.26
C PRO A 19 -12.48 -1.38 -14.94
N ASP A 20 -12.22 -2.18 -15.96
CA ASP A 20 -11.72 -3.56 -15.89
C ASP A 20 -10.60 -3.79 -14.86
N TRP A 21 -9.73 -2.81 -14.66
CA TRP A 21 -8.68 -2.84 -13.64
C TRP A 21 -9.19 -2.81 -12.18
N VAL A 22 -10.42 -2.35 -11.90
CA VAL A 22 -11.06 -2.43 -10.58
C VAL A 22 -11.71 -3.81 -10.37
N THR A 23 -12.34 -4.36 -11.41
CA THR A 23 -13.06 -5.64 -11.31
C THR A 23 -12.14 -6.85 -11.38
N GLN A 24 -11.02 -6.77 -12.11
CA GLN A 24 -10.08 -7.88 -12.28
C GLN A 24 -9.11 -8.05 -11.12
N THR A 25 -8.82 -6.98 -10.35
CA THR A 25 -7.93 -7.06 -9.16
C THR A 25 -8.50 -6.36 -7.92
N PRO A 26 -9.63 -6.84 -7.37
CA PRO A 26 -10.22 -6.25 -6.16
C PRO A 26 -9.25 -6.25 -4.97
N GLY A 27 -8.42 -7.29 -4.86
CA GLY A 27 -7.42 -7.42 -3.79
C GLY A 27 -6.34 -6.34 -3.83
N LEU A 28 -5.93 -5.89 -5.03
CA LEU A 28 -4.94 -4.82 -5.18
C LEU A 28 -5.48 -3.51 -4.59
N TRP A 29 -6.72 -3.16 -4.95
CA TRP A 29 -7.39 -1.96 -4.45
C TRP A 29 -7.68 -2.02 -2.96
N LEU A 30 -8.07 -3.19 -2.44
CA LEU A 30 -8.27 -3.34 -1.00
C LEU A 30 -6.96 -3.12 -0.23
N ILE A 31 -5.87 -3.76 -0.67
CA ILE A 31 -4.58 -3.67 0.01
C ILE A 31 -4.00 -2.26 -0.12
N PHE A 32 -3.70 -1.82 -1.34
CA PHE A 32 -3.04 -0.53 -1.55
C PHE A 32 -3.96 0.65 -1.35
N GLY A 33 -5.27 0.51 -1.56
CA GLY A 33 -6.21 1.61 -1.41
C GLY A 33 -6.70 1.80 0.02
N ILE A 34 -7.14 0.73 0.70
CA ILE A 34 -7.81 0.82 2.02
C ILE A 34 -6.86 0.43 3.16
N ILE A 35 -6.18 -0.71 3.04
CA ILE A 35 -5.34 -1.24 4.12
C ILE A 35 -4.07 -0.39 4.29
N PHE A 36 -3.52 0.16 3.21
CA PHE A 36 -2.34 1.01 3.25
C PHE A 36 -2.62 2.48 3.61
N VAL A 37 -3.88 2.90 3.74
CA VAL A 37 -4.26 4.25 4.18
C VAL A 37 -3.48 4.75 5.41
N PRO A 38 -3.40 4.02 6.54
CA PRO A 38 -2.64 4.46 7.70
C PRO A 38 -1.16 4.70 7.40
N VAL A 39 -0.56 3.92 6.49
CA VAL A 39 0.85 4.09 6.09
C VAL A 39 1.03 5.39 5.30
N TYR A 40 0.11 5.70 4.39
CA TYR A 40 0.16 6.98 3.66
C TYR A 40 -0.02 8.17 4.59
N ILE A 41 -0.94 8.07 5.55
CA ILE A 41 -1.15 9.11 6.56
C ILE A 41 0.12 9.29 7.40
N PHE A 42 0.73 8.19 7.84
CA PHE A 42 1.96 8.21 8.61
C PHE A 42 3.10 8.90 7.86
N ILE A 43 3.37 8.49 6.62
CA ILE A 43 4.43 9.10 5.79
C ILE A 43 4.10 10.56 5.51
N GLY A 44 2.85 10.89 5.16
CA GLY A 44 2.42 12.26 4.92
C GLY A 44 2.59 13.14 6.16
N SER A 45 2.30 12.59 7.35
CA SER A 45 2.41 13.33 8.62
C SER A 45 3.83 13.80 8.93
N TRP A 46 4.86 13.08 8.48
CA TRP A 46 6.25 13.49 8.66
C TRP A 46 6.59 14.78 7.91
N PHE A 47 5.93 15.04 6.78
CA PHE A 47 6.16 16.25 5.98
C PHE A 47 5.17 17.37 6.30
N LEU A 48 3.94 17.03 6.69
CA LEU A 48 2.85 17.97 6.94
C LEU A 48 2.77 18.45 8.40
N GLY A 49 3.40 17.73 9.34
CA GLY A 49 3.36 18.04 10.77
C GLY A 49 4.11 19.32 11.15
N LYS A 50 3.58 20.05 12.15
CA LYS A 50 4.23 21.24 12.75
C LYS A 50 4.56 20.97 14.23
N PRO A 51 5.74 21.39 14.73
CA PRO A 51 6.86 22.00 14.00
C PRO A 51 7.58 20.97 13.11
N GLY A 52 7.75 21.28 11.83
CA GLY A 52 8.32 20.36 10.84
C GLY A 52 9.72 20.78 10.42
N ASN A 53 10.69 19.88 10.52
CA ASN A 53 12.01 20.04 9.90
C ASN A 53 12.13 19.07 8.73
N PHE A 54 12.12 19.60 7.51
CA PHE A 54 12.20 18.80 6.28
C PHE A 54 13.43 17.89 6.26
N LYS A 55 14.56 18.35 6.83
CA LYS A 55 15.79 17.57 6.90
C LYS A 55 15.61 16.31 7.74
N THR A 56 14.93 16.43 8.89
CA THR A 56 14.62 15.30 9.78
C THR A 56 13.61 14.35 9.14
N ALA A 57 12.56 14.90 8.52
CA ALA A 57 11.53 14.10 7.83
C ALA A 57 12.13 13.28 6.67
N MET A 58 12.97 13.90 5.86
CA MET A 58 13.68 13.23 4.77
C MET A 58 14.61 12.13 5.29
N LEU A 59 15.31 12.38 6.40
CA LEU A 59 16.21 11.39 7.00
C LEU A 59 15.43 10.16 7.48
N GLY A 60 14.29 10.36 8.15
CA GLY A 60 13.38 9.27 8.52
C GLY A 60 12.84 8.50 7.31
N PHE A 61 12.48 9.21 6.24
CA PHE A 61 11.98 8.60 5.00
C PHE A 61 13.03 7.75 4.29
N VAL A 62 14.27 8.25 4.16
CA VAL A 62 15.38 7.50 3.57
C VAL A 62 15.70 6.25 4.39
N VAL A 63 15.71 6.36 5.73
CA VAL A 63 15.91 5.21 6.61
C VAL A 63 14.79 4.19 6.41
N PHE A 64 13.53 4.62 6.34
CA PHE A 64 12.39 3.74 6.13
C PHE A 64 12.47 2.98 4.80
N ILE A 65 12.73 3.67 3.69
CA ILE A 65 12.94 3.02 2.38
C ILE A 65 14.15 2.09 2.43
N GLY A 66 15.25 2.52 3.05
CA GLY A 66 16.44 1.71 3.23
C GLY A 66 16.15 0.39 3.94
N LEU A 67 15.33 0.42 5.00
CA LEU A 67 14.90 -0.79 5.72
C LEU A 67 14.02 -1.70 4.87
N ILE A 68 13.09 -1.14 4.09
CA ILE A 68 12.26 -1.93 3.16
C ILE A 68 13.16 -2.61 2.12
N VAL A 69 14.06 -1.86 1.49
CA VAL A 69 15.00 -2.42 0.50
C VAL A 69 15.87 -3.49 1.16
N LEU A 70 16.41 -3.25 2.35
CA LEU A 70 17.24 -4.22 3.06
C LEU A 70 16.48 -5.50 3.40
N LEU A 71 15.21 -5.39 3.81
CA LEU A 71 14.36 -6.54 4.08
C LEU A 71 14.16 -7.39 2.81
N TRP A 72 13.74 -6.75 1.71
CA TRP A 72 13.44 -7.44 0.46
C TRP A 72 14.70 -7.99 -0.22
N THR A 73 15.75 -7.17 -0.32
CA THR A 73 17.03 -7.58 -0.86
C THR A 73 17.69 -8.64 0.01
N GLY A 74 17.58 -8.55 1.33
CA GLY A 74 18.08 -9.57 2.26
C GLY A 74 17.39 -10.92 2.02
N MET A 75 16.07 -10.94 1.96
CA MET A 75 15.31 -12.16 1.63
C MET A 75 15.70 -12.72 0.26
N PHE A 76 15.80 -11.87 -0.75
CA PHE A 76 16.24 -12.27 -2.08
C PHE A 76 17.66 -12.89 -2.07
N LEU A 77 18.62 -12.21 -1.44
CA LEU A 77 19.99 -12.70 -1.32
C LEU A 77 20.07 -14.02 -0.57
N GLN A 78 19.26 -14.21 0.49
CA GLN A 78 19.17 -15.49 1.19
C GLN A 78 18.71 -16.61 0.25
N THR A 79 17.69 -16.38 -0.58
CA THR A 79 17.25 -17.40 -1.55
C THR A 79 18.31 -17.72 -2.60
N MET A 80 19.05 -16.72 -3.07
CA MET A 80 20.16 -16.92 -4.01
C MET A 80 21.31 -17.69 -3.35
N LEU A 81 21.63 -17.38 -2.08
CA LEU A 81 22.67 -18.06 -1.32
C LEU A 81 22.33 -19.55 -1.12
N ILE A 82 21.10 -19.85 -0.70
CA ILE A 82 20.63 -21.24 -0.58
C ILE A 82 20.77 -21.95 -1.93
N ARG A 83 20.34 -21.30 -3.01
CA ARG A 83 20.45 -21.87 -4.35
C ARG A 83 21.90 -22.16 -4.73
N PHE A 84 22.82 -21.24 -4.46
CA PHE A 84 24.26 -21.38 -4.75
C PHE A 84 24.94 -22.49 -3.93
N VAL A 85 24.50 -22.74 -2.69
CA VAL A 85 25.13 -23.72 -1.79
C VAL A 85 24.60 -25.14 -2.03
N PHE A 86 23.33 -25.30 -2.39
CA PHE A 86 22.65 -26.61 -2.41
C PHE A 86 22.31 -27.14 -3.82
N PHE A 87 22.38 -26.33 -4.87
CA PHE A 87 22.03 -26.71 -6.25
C PHE A 87 23.12 -26.28 -7.24
#